data_AF-A0A838J2U8-F1
#
_entry.id   AF-A0A838J2U8-F1
#
_cell.length_a   1.000
_cell.length_b   1.000
_cell.length_c   1.000
_cell.angle_alpha   90.00
_cell.angle_beta   90.00
_cell.angle_gamma   90.00
#
_symmetry.space_group_name_H-M   'P 1'
#
loop_
_entity.id
_entity.type
_entity.pdbx_description
1 polymer ?
#
loop_
_entity_poly.entity_id
_entity_poly.type
_entity_poly.pdbx_seq_one_letter_code
_entity_poly.pdbx_strand_id
1 'polypeptide(L)'
;GVLHVLLGTYDLLHFCNLDGQSARRGLEIHFPRYNFQDKDEREAFQAALLSLLRQVPLQIDEQTLMNGWWEFYKRSIGCVGVLKQWLVRATALALREESEKLDWTHLERRALSDAKCAQMAADVKDGEDELRYAAETNRERLSRVFGVGDVPRAIDPDPQEKPSEAQTEARDISSKKGPQRRVGERAPQRDPVGETPTALPSSSTCSFKGIIDITPEQMKETGISLVECPDCGGTRSLPFSGRTIRFPSHPKRKTNTPNEDERWVKRDALWKLSSTC
;
A
#
# COMPACT_ATOMS: atom_id res chain seq x y z
N GLY A 1 -11.37 -19.14 -5.43
CA GLY A 1 -10.93 -17.75 -5.63
C GLY A 1 -9.89 -17.74 -6.72
N VAL A 2 -9.82 -16.68 -7.51
CA VAL A 2 -8.77 -16.50 -8.53
C VAL A 2 -7.67 -15.64 -7.92
N LEU A 3 -6.41 -16.00 -8.16
CA LEU A 3 -5.27 -15.16 -7.79
C LEU A 3 -5.15 -14.04 -8.81
N HIS A 4 -5.25 -12.80 -8.34
CA HIS A 4 -4.97 -11.62 -9.14
C HIS A 4 -3.58 -11.10 -8.78
N VAL A 5 -2.76 -10.84 -9.80
CA VAL A 5 -1.44 -10.25 -9.64
C VAL A 5 -1.45 -8.90 -10.34
N LEU A 6 -1.23 -7.83 -9.57
CA LEU A 6 -1.07 -6.47 -10.09
C LEU A 6 0.43 -6.17 -10.13
N LEU A 7 0.90 -5.67 -11.27
CA LEU A 7 2.31 -5.32 -11.50
C LEU A 7 2.35 -3.92 -12.08
N GLY A 8 3.16 -3.04 -11.52
CA GLY A 8 3.20 -1.65 -11.93
C GLY A 8 4.17 -0.80 -11.13
N THR A 9 4.14 0.49 -11.41
CA THR A 9 4.86 1.55 -10.72
C THR A 9 4.20 1.86 -9.37
N TYR A 10 4.74 2.85 -8.66
CA TYR A 10 4.17 3.35 -7.41
C TYR A 10 2.75 3.92 -7.55
N ASP A 11 2.26 4.17 -8.77
CA ASP A 11 0.85 4.50 -9.02
C ASP A 11 -0.12 3.43 -8.49
N LEU A 12 0.36 2.17 -8.36
CA LEU A 12 -0.42 1.08 -7.80
C LEU A 12 -0.66 1.20 -6.28
N LEU A 13 0.13 2.01 -5.57
CA LEU A 13 -0.04 2.20 -4.12
C LEU A 13 -1.44 2.68 -3.77
N HIS A 14 -2.07 3.50 -4.62
CA HIS A 14 -3.44 3.97 -4.44
C HIS A 14 -4.51 2.87 -4.55
N PHE A 15 -4.18 1.74 -5.17
CA PHE A 15 -5.07 0.58 -5.29
C PHE A 15 -4.81 -0.46 -4.20
N CYS A 16 -3.72 -0.33 -3.45
CA CYS A 16 -3.48 -1.12 -2.26
C CYS A 16 -4.46 -0.67 -1.15
N ASN A 17 -4.96 -1.63 -0.37
CA ASN A 17 -5.75 -1.36 0.83
C ASN A 17 -7.04 -0.51 0.65
N LEU A 18 -7.70 -0.59 -0.51
CA LEU A 18 -8.98 0.10 -0.79
C LEU A 18 -10.03 -0.06 0.32
N ASP A 19 -10.11 -1.26 0.88
CA ASP A 19 -10.96 -1.59 2.02
C ASP A 19 -10.30 -2.67 2.90
N GLY A 20 -10.77 -2.81 4.15
CA GLY A 20 -10.18 -3.76 5.10
C GLY A 20 -10.33 -5.24 4.74
N GLN A 21 -11.32 -5.62 3.92
CA GLN A 21 -11.50 -7.00 3.46
C GLN A 21 -10.54 -7.33 2.30
N SER A 22 -10.30 -6.36 1.42
CA SER A 22 -9.34 -6.44 0.33
C SER A 22 -7.91 -6.40 0.85
N ALA A 23 -7.61 -5.47 1.77
CA ALA A 23 -6.32 -5.35 2.45
C ALA A 23 -5.86 -6.67 3.10
N ARG A 24 -6.76 -7.37 3.81
CA ARG A 24 -6.43 -8.64 4.48
C ARG A 24 -6.07 -9.77 3.52
N ARG A 25 -6.50 -9.69 2.26
CA ARG A 25 -6.29 -10.73 1.25
C ARG A 25 -5.17 -10.38 0.26
N GLY A 26 -4.70 -9.13 0.28
CA GLY A 26 -3.61 -8.66 -0.56
C GLY A 26 -2.26 -8.97 0.07
N LEU A 27 -1.27 -9.22 -0.78
CA LEU A 27 0.13 -9.21 -0.40
C LEU A 27 0.83 -8.15 -1.25
N GLU A 28 1.43 -7.18 -0.58
CA GLU A 28 2.23 -6.14 -1.20
C GLU A 28 3.69 -6.57 -1.20
N ILE A 29 4.29 -6.67 -2.39
CA ILE A 29 5.71 -6.97 -2.55
C ILE A 29 6.34 -5.78 -3.25
N HIS A 30 7.18 -5.06 -2.52
CA HIS A 30 7.94 -3.95 -3.06
C HIS A 30 9.27 -4.45 -3.62
N PHE A 31 9.56 -4.09 -4.88
CA PHE A 31 10.84 -4.38 -5.54
C PHE A 31 11.62 -3.08 -5.68
N PRO A 32 12.43 -2.69 -4.67
CA PRO A 32 13.21 -1.46 -4.74
C PRO A 32 14.29 -1.56 -5.83
N ARG A 33 14.73 -0.40 -6.30
CA ARG A 33 15.95 -0.30 -7.08
C ARG A 33 17.17 -0.52 -6.17
N TYR A 34 18.31 -0.83 -6.77
CA TYR A 34 19.58 -0.77 -6.04
C TYR A 34 19.86 0.68 -5.62
N ASN A 35 20.23 0.88 -4.36
CA ASN A 35 20.52 2.15 -3.73
C ASN A 35 22.02 2.46 -3.84
N PHE A 36 22.34 3.60 -4.46
CA PHE A 36 23.71 4.05 -4.63
C PHE A 36 24.44 4.33 -3.31
N GLN A 37 23.72 4.75 -2.27
CA GLN A 37 24.33 5.12 -0.99
C GLN A 37 24.66 3.89 -0.15
N ASP A 38 24.05 2.75 -0.45
CA ASP A 38 24.34 1.49 0.19
C ASP A 38 25.55 0.82 -0.50
N LYS A 39 26.50 0.30 0.28
CA LYS A 39 27.68 -0.36 -0.25
C LYS A 39 27.34 -1.74 -0.81
N ASP A 40 26.54 -2.52 -0.09
CA ASP A 40 26.24 -3.90 -0.44
C ASP A 40 25.33 -3.92 -1.68
N GLU A 41 24.40 -2.97 -1.78
CA GLU A 41 23.57 -2.85 -2.98
C GLU A 41 24.36 -2.36 -4.21
N ARG A 42 25.40 -1.53 -4.04
CA ARG A 42 26.33 -1.20 -5.14
C ARG A 42 27.11 -2.41 -5.62
N GLU A 43 27.56 -3.28 -4.71
CA GLU A 43 28.24 -4.52 -5.04
C GLU A 43 27.28 -5.48 -5.76
N ALA A 44 26.04 -5.60 -5.28
CA ALA A 44 25.00 -6.40 -5.91
C ALA A 44 24.63 -5.87 -7.31
N PHE A 45 24.54 -4.56 -7.51
CA PHE A 45 24.32 -3.96 -8.83
C PHE A 45 25.47 -4.26 -9.80
N GLN A 46 26.72 -4.15 -9.35
CA GLN A 46 27.89 -4.50 -10.17
C GLN A 46 27.89 -5.99 -10.56
N ALA A 47 27.53 -6.88 -9.63
CA ALA A 47 27.39 -8.30 -9.92
C ALA A 47 26.27 -8.57 -10.94
N ALA A 48 25.13 -7.89 -10.81
CA ALA A 48 24.03 -7.98 -11.77
C ALA A 48 24.44 -7.46 -13.16
N LEU A 49 25.13 -6.32 -13.24
CA LEU A 49 25.68 -5.78 -14.48
C LEU A 49 26.63 -6.77 -15.14
N LEU A 50 27.61 -7.29 -14.41
CA LEU A 50 28.58 -8.26 -14.92
C LEU A 50 27.89 -9.53 -15.44
N SER A 51 26.89 -10.04 -14.71
CA SER A 51 26.09 -11.20 -15.11
C SER A 51 25.31 -10.94 -16.41
N LEU A 52 24.78 -9.73 -16.59
CA LEU A 52 24.09 -9.34 -17.83
C LEU A 52 25.05 -9.17 -19.00
N LEU A 53 26.22 -8.55 -18.78
CA LEU A 53 27.26 -8.40 -19.80
C LEU A 53 27.72 -9.77 -20.32
N ARG A 54 27.95 -10.73 -19.43
CA ARG A 54 28.34 -12.10 -19.80
C ARG A 54 27.31 -12.88 -20.64
N GLN A 55 26.07 -12.43 -20.65
CA GLN A 55 25.00 -13.04 -21.45
C GLN A 55 24.87 -12.41 -22.85
N VAL A 56 25.60 -11.34 -23.14
CA VAL A 56 25.57 -10.69 -24.44
C VAL A 56 26.28 -11.59 -25.47
N PRO A 57 25.67 -11.86 -26.64
CA PRO A 57 26.23 -12.73 -27.67
C PRO A 57 27.25 -12.00 -28.57
N LEU A 58 28.10 -11.16 -28.00
CA LEU A 58 29.13 -10.37 -28.70
C LEU A 58 30.39 -10.32 -27.84
N GLN A 59 31.54 -9.99 -28.44
CA GLN A 59 32.75 -9.74 -27.66
C GLN A 59 32.54 -8.52 -26.75
N ILE A 60 32.95 -8.65 -25.48
CA ILE A 60 32.87 -7.58 -24.49
C ILE A 60 34.20 -7.45 -23.78
N ASP A 61 34.68 -6.22 -23.67
CA ASP A 61 35.73 -5.86 -22.73
C ASP A 61 35.11 -5.61 -21.35
N GLU A 62 35.00 -6.69 -20.55
CA GLU A 62 34.40 -6.63 -19.22
C GLU A 62 35.12 -5.60 -18.34
N GLN A 63 36.44 -5.53 -18.40
CA GLN A 63 37.22 -4.63 -17.54
C GLN A 63 36.90 -3.17 -17.85
N THR A 64 36.90 -2.79 -19.12
CA THR A 64 36.61 -1.41 -19.54
C THR A 64 35.19 -1.00 -19.19
N LEU A 65 34.20 -1.87 -19.41
CA LEU A 65 32.80 -1.56 -19.08
C LEU A 65 32.57 -1.50 -17.56
N MET A 66 33.17 -2.43 -16.81
CA MET A 66 33.05 -2.46 -15.35
C MET A 66 33.77 -1.30 -14.68
N ASN A 67 34.88 -0.79 -15.24
CA ASN A 67 35.50 0.46 -14.76
C ASN A 67 34.52 1.66 -14.85
N GLY A 68 33.58 1.64 -15.79
CA GLY A 68 32.52 2.64 -15.97
C GLY A 68 31.15 2.25 -15.42
N TRP A 69 31.06 1.29 -14.49
CA TRP A 69 29.78 0.75 -14.00
C TRP A 69 28.79 1.81 -13.49
N TRP A 70 29.29 2.95 -12.98
CA TRP A 70 28.48 4.03 -12.43
C TRP A 70 27.63 4.73 -13.50
N GLU A 71 28.07 4.76 -14.76
CA GLU A 71 27.24 5.24 -15.87
C GLU A 71 26.05 4.31 -16.11
N PHE A 72 26.25 2.99 -15.94
CA PHE A 72 25.15 2.03 -15.99
C PHE A 72 24.17 2.21 -14.86
N TYR A 73 24.66 2.49 -13.66
CA TYR A 73 23.81 2.84 -12.54
C TYR A 73 23.01 4.11 -12.86
N LYS A 74 23.67 5.18 -13.29
CA LYS A 74 23.05 6.49 -13.57
C LYS A 74 21.99 6.40 -14.68
N ARG A 75 22.28 5.72 -15.79
CA ARG A 75 21.36 5.58 -16.94
C ARG A 75 20.21 4.60 -16.68
N SER A 76 20.36 3.70 -15.72
CA SER A 76 19.29 2.78 -15.30
C SER A 76 18.59 3.18 -14.01
N ILE A 77 19.06 4.25 -13.36
CA ILE A 77 18.66 4.74 -12.02
C ILE A 77 18.70 3.67 -10.91
N GLY A 78 19.49 2.60 -11.08
CA GLY A 78 19.53 1.43 -10.20
C GLY A 78 18.46 0.37 -10.51
N CYS A 79 17.65 0.56 -11.54
CA CYS A 79 16.63 -0.41 -11.96
C CYS A 79 17.21 -1.43 -12.95
N VAL A 80 17.41 -2.68 -12.51
CA VAL A 80 17.99 -3.75 -13.35
C VAL A 80 17.18 -4.05 -14.61
N GLY A 81 15.86 -3.86 -14.57
CA GLY A 81 15.00 -3.98 -15.75
C GLY A 81 15.33 -2.96 -16.84
N VAL A 82 15.59 -1.71 -16.44
CA VAL A 82 15.99 -0.62 -17.35
C VAL A 82 17.39 -0.90 -17.91
N LEU A 83 18.32 -1.33 -17.04
CA LEU A 83 19.65 -1.76 -17.44
C LEU A 83 19.61 -2.85 -18.51
N LYS A 84 18.86 -3.92 -18.25
CA LYS A 84 18.70 -5.05 -19.19
C LYS A 84 18.14 -4.58 -20.53
N GLN A 85 17.08 -3.77 -20.52
CA GLN A 85 16.51 -3.24 -21.77
C GLN A 85 17.49 -2.39 -22.56
N TRP A 86 18.31 -1.58 -21.87
CA TRP A 86 19.35 -0.78 -22.50
C TRP A 86 20.41 -1.67 -23.16
N LEU A 87 20.94 -2.66 -22.44
CA LEU A 87 21.91 -3.62 -22.98
C LEU A 87 21.36 -4.38 -24.20
N VAL A 88 20.10 -4.82 -24.16
CA VAL A 88 19.45 -5.48 -25.30
C VAL A 88 19.36 -4.54 -26.51
N ARG A 89 18.99 -3.27 -26.31
CA ARG A 89 18.91 -2.29 -27.41
C ARG A 89 20.27 -1.95 -28.00
N ALA A 90 21.31 -1.84 -27.17
CA ALA A 90 22.68 -1.60 -27.60
C ALA A 90 23.25 -2.80 -28.36
N THR A 91 23.02 -4.02 -27.85
CA THR A 91 23.39 -5.28 -28.53
C THR A 91 22.70 -5.41 -29.88
N ALA A 92 21.40 -5.12 -29.95
CA ALA A 92 20.65 -5.14 -31.20
C ALA A 92 21.15 -4.11 -32.21
N LEU A 93 21.71 -2.97 -31.75
CA LEU A 93 22.36 -2.00 -32.62
C LEU A 93 23.68 -2.54 -33.17
N ALA A 94 24.54 -3.07 -32.30
CA ALA A 94 25.82 -3.66 -32.68
C ALA A 94 25.66 -4.79 -33.71
N LEU A 95 24.69 -5.68 -33.50
CA LEU A 95 24.38 -6.76 -34.45
C LEU A 95 23.89 -6.25 -35.81
N ARG A 96 23.09 -5.17 -35.83
CA ARG A 96 22.63 -4.55 -37.09
C ARG A 96 23.75 -3.86 -37.86
N GLU A 97 24.77 -3.42 -37.15
CA GLU A 97 25.97 -2.81 -37.73
C GLU A 97 27.06 -3.84 -38.01
N GLU A 98 26.74 -5.13 -37.88
CA GLU A 98 27.65 -6.26 -38.08
C GLU A 98 28.93 -6.16 -37.22
N SER A 99 28.83 -5.49 -36.07
CA SER A 99 29.93 -5.37 -35.11
C SER A 99 30.14 -6.68 -34.37
N GLU A 100 31.39 -7.13 -34.28
CA GLU A 100 31.78 -8.32 -33.50
C GLU A 100 31.77 -8.06 -31.99
N LYS A 101 31.78 -6.78 -31.58
CA LYS A 101 31.87 -6.36 -30.18
C LYS A 101 30.75 -5.41 -29.76
N LEU A 102 30.39 -5.45 -28.49
CA LEU A 102 29.61 -4.41 -27.84
C LEU A 102 30.55 -3.45 -27.09
N ASP A 103 30.53 -2.17 -27.45
CA ASP A 103 31.36 -1.14 -26.85
C ASP A 103 30.54 0.10 -26.43
N TRP A 104 31.25 1.09 -25.85
CA TRP A 104 30.65 2.35 -25.39
C TRP A 104 29.89 3.12 -26.49
N THR A 105 30.35 3.07 -27.74
CA THR A 105 29.69 3.75 -28.86
C THR A 105 28.25 3.27 -29.04
N HIS A 106 28.05 1.95 -28.98
CA HIS A 106 26.72 1.35 -29.10
C HIS A 106 25.85 1.62 -27.87
N LEU A 107 26.44 1.57 -26.68
CA LEU A 107 25.77 1.85 -25.42
C LEU A 107 25.27 3.29 -25.37
N GLU A 108 26.13 4.27 -25.64
CA GLU A 108 25.80 5.70 -25.63
C GLU A 108 24.68 6.04 -26.61
N ARG A 109 24.73 5.50 -27.84
CA ARG A 109 23.69 5.71 -28.85
C ARG A 109 22.32 5.15 -28.47
N ARG A 110 22.27 4.23 -27.51
CA ARG A 110 21.04 3.61 -27.01
C ARG A 110 20.69 4.00 -25.58
N ALA A 111 21.49 4.86 -24.96
CA ALA A 111 21.26 5.32 -23.60
C ALA A 111 19.97 6.15 -23.53
N LEU A 112 19.27 6.05 -22.39
CA LEU A 112 18.21 7.00 -22.07
C LEU A 112 18.81 8.39 -21.91
N SER A 113 18.14 9.42 -22.43
CA SER A 113 18.57 10.80 -22.25
C SER A 113 18.55 11.20 -20.77
N ASP A 114 19.40 12.15 -20.40
CA ASP A 114 19.47 12.63 -19.01
C ASP A 114 18.12 13.14 -18.49
N ALA A 115 17.34 13.82 -19.35
CA ALA A 115 16.00 14.27 -18.99
C ALA A 115 15.05 13.11 -18.62
N LYS A 116 15.10 11.99 -19.36
CA LYS A 116 14.29 10.80 -19.04
C LYS A 116 14.76 10.15 -17.75
N CYS A 117 16.07 10.01 -17.56
CA CYS A 117 16.63 9.46 -16.32
C CYS A 117 16.26 10.33 -15.11
N ALA A 118 16.31 11.67 -15.26
CA ALA A 118 15.95 12.60 -14.20
C ALA A 118 14.47 12.49 -13.82
N GLN A 119 13.57 12.39 -14.80
CA GLN A 119 12.15 12.20 -14.53
C GLN A 119 11.90 10.86 -13.81
N MET A 120 12.45 9.76 -14.33
CA MET A 120 12.29 8.45 -13.69
C MET A 120 12.86 8.43 -12.27
N ALA A 121 13.97 9.14 -12.01
CA ALA A 121 14.54 9.24 -10.68
C ALA A 121 13.65 10.04 -9.71
N ALA A 122 12.97 11.08 -10.20
CA ALA A 122 11.98 11.82 -9.42
C ALA A 122 10.78 10.93 -9.09
N ASP A 123 10.18 10.29 -10.09
CA ASP A 123 9.02 9.40 -9.91
C ASP A 123 9.31 8.26 -8.91
N VAL A 124 10.51 7.66 -9.01
CA VAL A 124 10.93 6.60 -8.09
C VAL A 124 11.10 7.16 -6.68
N LYS A 125 11.74 8.32 -6.52
CA LYS A 125 11.94 8.93 -5.21
C LYS A 125 10.61 9.28 -4.54
N ASP A 126 9.72 9.93 -5.27
CA ASP A 126 8.41 10.34 -4.75
C ASP A 126 7.61 9.12 -4.29
N GLY A 127 7.60 8.04 -5.08
CA GLY A 127 6.93 6.80 -4.69
C GLY A 127 7.60 6.04 -3.54
N GLU A 128 8.94 6.03 -3.46
CA GLU A 128 9.68 5.48 -2.30
C GLU A 128 9.38 6.26 -1.01
N ASP A 129 9.26 7.58 -1.10
CA ASP A 129 8.95 8.45 0.02
C ASP A 129 7.48 8.30 0.46
N GLU A 130 6.54 8.22 -0.48
CA GLU A 130 5.12 7.95 -0.19
C GLU A 130 4.95 6.61 0.52
N LEU A 131 5.58 5.55 0.02
CA LEU A 131 5.51 4.21 0.61
C LEU A 131 6.06 4.22 2.05
N ARG A 132 7.21 4.86 2.28
CA ARG A 132 7.83 4.96 3.61
C ARG A 132 6.96 5.75 4.58
N TYR A 133 6.48 6.92 4.16
CA TYR A 133 5.65 7.79 4.98
C TYR A 133 4.31 7.13 5.32
N ALA A 134 3.67 6.46 4.36
CA ALA A 134 2.44 5.72 4.58
C ALA A 134 2.64 4.60 5.60
N ALA A 135 3.73 3.84 5.52
CA ALA A 135 4.05 2.79 6.47
C ALA A 135 4.22 3.32 7.90
N GLU A 136 4.97 4.41 8.08
CA GLU A 136 5.18 5.07 9.37
C GLU A 136 3.88 5.62 9.96
N THR A 137 3.13 6.38 9.15
CA THR A 137 1.85 6.98 9.55
C THR A 137 0.81 5.90 9.92
N ASN A 138 0.72 4.83 9.13
CA ASN A 138 -0.20 3.74 9.40
C ASN A 138 0.17 2.99 10.67
N ARG A 139 1.45 2.76 10.92
CA ARG A 139 1.94 2.16 12.18
C ARG A 139 1.56 3.01 13.38
N GLU A 140 1.82 4.31 13.34
CA GLU A 140 1.42 5.22 14.43
C GLU A 140 -0.10 5.24 14.64
N ARG A 141 -0.87 5.29 13.56
CA ARG A 141 -2.33 5.26 13.62
C ARG A 141 -2.84 3.97 14.26
N LEU A 142 -2.25 2.83 13.91
CA LEU A 142 -2.59 1.53 14.47
C LEU A 142 -2.31 1.49 15.98
N SER A 143 -1.11 1.92 16.39
CA SER A 143 -0.72 2.04 17.80
C SER A 143 -1.70 2.90 18.60
N ARG A 144 -2.11 4.06 18.05
CA ARG A 144 -3.10 4.95 18.67
C ARG A 144 -4.48 4.31 18.80
N VAL A 145 -4.96 3.60 17.77
CA VAL A 145 -6.27 2.94 17.76
C VAL A 145 -6.36 1.86 18.84
N PHE A 146 -5.27 1.12 19.07
CA PHE A 146 -5.26 0.02 20.05
C PHE A 146 -4.71 0.42 21.42
N GLY A 147 -4.29 1.68 21.61
CA GLY A 147 -3.70 2.14 22.87
C GLY A 147 -2.39 1.40 23.22
N VAL A 148 -1.72 0.84 22.22
CA VAL A 148 -0.41 0.19 22.38
C VAL A 148 0.64 1.28 22.21
N GLY A 149 1.20 1.77 23.31
CA GLY A 149 2.36 2.66 23.27
C GLY A 149 3.57 1.97 22.63
N ASP A 150 4.58 2.75 22.23
CA ASP A 150 5.80 2.23 21.58
C ASP A 150 6.39 1.07 22.39
N VAL A 151 6.13 -0.15 21.92
CA VAL A 151 6.83 -1.33 22.39
C VAL A 151 8.26 -1.18 21.87
N PRO A 152 9.29 -1.18 22.74
CA PRO A 152 10.66 -1.08 22.29
C PRO A 152 10.89 -2.10 21.17
N ARG A 153 11.38 -1.63 20.02
CA ARG A 153 11.81 -2.48 18.92
C ARG A 153 12.71 -3.55 19.52
N ALA A 154 12.29 -4.81 19.50
CA ALA A 154 13.24 -5.90 19.66
C ALA A 154 14.25 -5.70 18.52
N ILE A 155 15.49 -5.40 18.90
CA ILE A 155 16.60 -5.34 17.97
C ILE A 155 16.61 -6.71 17.29
N ASP A 156 16.40 -6.73 15.97
CA ASP A 156 16.56 -7.95 15.19
C ASP A 156 17.98 -8.49 15.49
N PRO A 157 18.12 -9.74 15.95
CA PRO A 157 19.44 -10.28 16.20
C PRO A 157 20.21 -10.34 14.88
N ASP A 158 21.33 -9.63 14.84
CA ASP A 158 22.35 -9.73 13.80
C ASP A 158 22.71 -11.22 13.56
N PRO A 159 22.68 -11.73 12.31
CA PRO A 159 22.93 -13.15 12.04
C PRO A 159 24.37 -13.64 12.29
N GLN A 160 25.24 -12.86 12.92
CA GLN A 160 26.66 -13.20 13.05
C GLN A 160 27.20 -13.14 14.48
N GLU A 161 26.77 -14.05 15.36
CA GLU A 161 27.66 -14.51 16.44
C GLU A 161 27.61 -16.03 16.61
N LYS A 162 28.75 -16.66 16.34
CA LYS A 162 29.02 -18.07 16.66
C LYS A 162 29.32 -18.21 18.15
N PRO A 163 28.94 -19.33 18.78
CA PRO A 163 29.11 -19.51 20.23
C PRO A 163 30.57 -19.78 20.59
N SER A 164 31.11 -19.01 21.53
CA SER A 164 32.34 -19.35 22.25
C SER A 164 31.98 -20.00 23.59
N GLU A 165 32.53 -21.20 23.80
CA GLU A 165 32.45 -21.96 25.04
C GLU A 165 33.35 -21.40 26.15
N ALA A 166 33.00 -21.80 27.38
CA ALA A 166 33.76 -21.80 28.64
C ALA A 166 33.88 -20.47 29.40
N GLN A 167 33.72 -20.38 30.73
CA GLN A 167 33.46 -21.36 31.79
C GLN A 167 33.00 -20.60 33.06
N THR A 168 32.11 -21.24 33.82
CA THR A 168 31.98 -21.28 35.29
C THR A 168 32.16 -20.00 36.12
N GLU A 169 31.08 -19.59 36.79
CA GLU A 169 31.14 -19.39 38.25
C GLU A 169 29.74 -19.53 38.89
N ALA A 170 29.69 -20.40 39.89
CA ALA A 170 28.49 -20.79 40.60
C ALA A 170 28.04 -19.69 41.58
N ARG A 171 26.74 -19.36 41.58
CA ARG A 171 26.06 -18.88 42.79
C ARG A 171 24.68 -19.51 42.92
N ASP A 172 24.54 -20.13 44.07
CA ASP A 172 23.45 -20.94 44.58
C ASP A 172 22.40 -20.01 45.21
N ILE A 173 21.18 -19.95 44.66
CA ILE A 173 19.99 -19.53 45.42
C ILE A 173 18.79 -20.38 44.97
N SER A 174 18.48 -21.34 45.84
CA SER A 174 17.25 -22.13 45.87
C SER A 174 15.99 -21.26 45.93
N SER A 175 14.98 -21.56 45.10
CA SER A 175 13.56 -21.44 45.48
C SER A 175 12.62 -22.30 44.61
N LYS A 176 11.71 -22.97 45.31
CA LYS A 176 10.87 -24.11 44.95
C LYS A 176 9.91 -23.86 43.76
N LYS A 177 9.87 -24.83 42.82
CA LYS A 177 8.83 -24.94 41.77
C LYS A 177 7.59 -25.66 42.29
N GLY A 178 6.42 -25.02 42.25
CA GLY A 178 5.12 -25.69 42.26
C GLY A 178 4.76 -26.25 40.87
N PRO A 179 3.82 -27.19 40.75
CA PRO A 179 3.53 -27.86 39.47
C PRO A 179 2.87 -26.88 38.48
N GLN A 180 3.46 -26.74 37.30
CA GLN A 180 2.93 -25.92 36.21
C GLN A 180 1.71 -26.60 35.57
N ARG A 181 0.57 -25.90 35.54
CA ARG A 181 -0.57 -26.24 34.67
C ARG A 181 -0.19 -25.95 33.21
N ARG A 182 -0.66 -26.79 32.27
CA ARG A 182 -0.46 -26.57 30.84
C ARG A 182 -1.13 -25.27 30.40
N VAL A 183 -0.42 -24.51 29.56
CA VAL A 183 -0.96 -23.32 28.90
C VAL A 183 -2.20 -23.73 28.09
N GLY A 184 -3.36 -23.18 28.41
CA GLY A 184 -4.62 -23.42 27.68
C GLY A 184 -5.78 -24.05 28.49
N GLU A 185 -5.57 -24.50 29.73
CA GLU A 185 -6.68 -25.04 30.55
C GLU A 185 -7.26 -23.97 31.48
N ARG A 186 -8.46 -23.46 31.15
CA ARG A 186 -9.30 -22.71 32.11
C ARG A 186 -10.21 -23.69 32.85
N ALA A 187 -10.39 -23.46 34.16
CA ALA A 187 -11.40 -24.18 34.94
C ALA A 187 -12.80 -23.83 34.43
N PRO A 188 -13.79 -24.74 34.49
CA PRO A 188 -15.14 -24.48 34.03
C PRO A 188 -15.84 -23.53 35.01
N GLN A 189 -15.68 -22.24 34.79
CA GLN A 189 -16.36 -21.20 35.53
C GLN A 189 -16.97 -20.21 34.53
N ARG A 190 -18.21 -19.80 34.80
CA ARG A 190 -18.96 -18.90 33.93
C ARG A 190 -18.45 -17.47 34.14
N ASP A 191 -17.90 -16.86 33.09
CA ASP A 191 -17.46 -15.48 33.17
C ASP A 191 -18.68 -14.54 33.36
N PRO A 192 -18.60 -13.55 34.26
CA PRO A 192 -19.65 -12.56 34.42
C PRO A 192 -19.73 -11.68 33.17
N VAL A 193 -20.92 -11.58 32.58
CA VAL A 193 -21.19 -10.72 31.42
C VAL A 193 -21.17 -9.28 31.90
N GLY A 194 -20.15 -8.53 31.48
CA GLY A 194 -20.04 -7.09 31.75
C GLY A 194 -21.15 -6.31 31.06
N GLU A 195 -21.80 -5.43 31.81
CA GLU A 195 -22.72 -4.41 31.33
C GLU A 195 -22.00 -3.51 30.32
N THR A 196 -22.63 -3.29 29.15
CA THR A 196 -22.11 -2.42 28.11
C THR A 196 -21.97 -0.99 28.65
N PRO A 197 -20.77 -0.37 28.65
CA PRO A 197 -20.66 1.04 28.97
C PRO A 197 -21.36 1.86 27.88
N THR A 198 -22.40 2.58 28.29
CA THR A 198 -23.05 3.64 27.52
C THR A 198 -21.99 4.63 27.03
N ALA A 199 -21.79 4.70 25.72
CA ALA A 199 -20.94 5.71 25.11
C ALA A 199 -21.52 7.11 25.35
N LEU A 200 -20.70 8.01 25.88
CA LEU A 200 -20.99 9.45 25.96
C LEU A 200 -20.99 10.07 24.55
N PRO A 201 -21.82 11.10 24.30
CA PRO A 201 -22.20 11.52 22.95
C PRO A 201 -21.17 12.47 22.34
N SER A 202 -20.65 12.13 21.15
CA SER A 202 -20.13 13.14 20.23
C SER A 202 -21.30 13.62 19.36
N SER A 203 -21.63 14.91 19.44
CA SER A 203 -22.76 15.54 18.76
C SER A 203 -22.53 15.72 17.26
N SER A 204 -22.24 14.63 16.54
CA SER A 204 -21.94 14.64 15.10
C SER A 204 -23.00 13.94 14.24
N THR A 205 -24.02 13.32 14.85
CA THR A 205 -25.14 12.68 14.15
C THR A 205 -26.23 13.69 13.79
N CYS A 206 -26.77 13.57 12.59
CA CYS A 206 -27.89 14.35 12.12
C CYS A 206 -29.19 13.87 12.78
N SER A 207 -30.10 14.79 13.09
CA SER A 207 -31.39 14.50 13.72
C SER A 207 -32.34 13.73 12.80
N PHE A 208 -32.19 13.88 11.48
CA PHE A 208 -33.03 13.22 10.49
C PHE A 208 -32.74 11.72 10.39
N LYS A 209 -33.72 10.90 10.78
CA LYS A 209 -33.76 9.45 10.56
C LYS A 209 -35.21 8.99 10.65
N GLY A 210 -35.56 7.91 9.96
CA GLY A 210 -36.92 7.35 10.05
C GLY A 210 -37.50 6.97 8.70
N ILE A 211 -38.79 6.63 8.70
CA ILE A 211 -39.52 6.31 7.48
C ILE A 211 -39.76 7.62 6.72
N ILE A 212 -39.56 7.58 5.41
CA ILE A 212 -39.82 8.72 4.52
C ILE A 212 -40.97 8.37 3.57
N ASP A 213 -41.73 9.38 3.19
CA ASP A 213 -42.90 9.25 2.30
C ASP A 213 -42.48 9.17 0.82
N ILE A 214 -41.58 8.23 0.53
CA ILE A 214 -41.25 7.78 -0.83
C ILE A 214 -41.58 6.29 -0.86
N THR A 215 -42.45 5.87 -1.78
CA THR A 215 -42.77 4.45 -1.90
C THR A 215 -41.68 3.71 -2.70
N PRO A 216 -41.45 2.43 -2.42
CA PRO A 216 -40.53 1.61 -3.21
C PRO A 216 -40.88 1.58 -4.72
N GLU A 217 -42.17 1.67 -5.06
CA GLU A 217 -42.66 1.74 -6.44
C GLU A 217 -42.21 3.05 -7.11
N GLN A 218 -42.36 4.19 -6.44
CA GLN A 218 -41.89 5.49 -6.94
C GLN A 218 -40.38 5.51 -7.18
N MET A 219 -39.58 4.87 -6.31
CA MET A 219 -38.14 4.76 -6.53
C MET A 219 -37.80 3.82 -7.69
N LYS A 220 -38.54 2.72 -7.87
CA LYS A 220 -38.33 1.80 -9.00
C LYS A 220 -38.67 2.43 -10.35
N GLU A 221 -39.74 3.22 -10.40
CA GLU A 221 -40.17 3.93 -11.61
C GLU A 221 -39.14 4.97 -12.07
N THR A 222 -38.54 5.70 -11.13
CA THR A 222 -37.51 6.70 -11.46
C THR A 222 -36.11 6.10 -11.61
N GLY A 223 -35.86 4.93 -11.04
CA GLY A 223 -34.54 4.30 -11.00
C GLY A 223 -33.54 5.02 -10.08
N ILE A 224 -33.96 6.05 -9.34
CA ILE A 224 -33.08 6.90 -8.53
C ILE A 224 -33.10 6.43 -7.07
N SER A 225 -31.96 5.91 -6.61
CA SER A 225 -31.77 5.45 -5.22
C SER A 225 -31.30 6.54 -4.26
N LEU A 226 -30.81 7.66 -4.78
CA LEU A 226 -30.15 8.69 -3.99
C LEU A 226 -31.18 9.63 -3.34
N VAL A 227 -31.09 9.81 -2.02
CA VAL A 227 -32.00 10.66 -1.25
C VAL A 227 -31.20 11.66 -0.42
N GLU A 228 -31.57 12.93 -0.48
CA GLU A 228 -30.96 14.01 0.29
C GLU A 228 -31.67 14.21 1.64
N CYS A 229 -30.87 14.35 2.70
CA CYS A 229 -31.35 14.70 4.01
C CYS A 229 -31.81 16.17 4.04
N PRO A 230 -33.06 16.47 4.47
CA PRO A 230 -33.55 17.85 4.56
C PRO A 230 -32.84 18.69 5.62
N ASP A 231 -32.32 18.07 6.68
CA ASP A 231 -31.74 18.79 7.81
C ASP A 231 -30.28 19.21 7.58
N CYS A 232 -29.52 18.44 6.80
CA CYS A 232 -28.08 18.70 6.60
C CYS A 232 -27.61 18.64 5.14
N GLY A 233 -28.48 18.28 4.18
CA GLY A 233 -28.12 18.15 2.78
C GLY A 233 -27.22 16.96 2.43
N GLY A 234 -26.97 16.06 3.39
CA GLY A 234 -26.19 14.83 3.17
C GLY A 234 -26.99 13.80 2.37
N THR A 235 -26.35 13.11 1.42
CA THR A 235 -27.02 12.14 0.56
C THR A 235 -26.81 10.69 1.03
N ARG A 236 -27.83 9.85 0.82
CA ARG A 236 -27.80 8.40 1.11
C ARG A 236 -28.47 7.64 -0.02
N SER A 237 -27.84 6.56 -0.47
CA SER A 237 -28.48 5.59 -1.38
C SER A 237 -29.37 4.66 -0.55
N LEU A 238 -30.65 4.60 -0.89
CA LEU A 238 -31.65 3.77 -0.22
C LEU A 238 -32.09 2.61 -1.14
N PRO A 239 -32.38 1.43 -0.56
CA PRO A 239 -32.73 0.26 -1.36
C PRO A 239 -34.16 0.37 -1.93
N PHE A 240 -34.35 -0.09 -3.16
CA PHE A 240 -35.66 -0.21 -3.84
C PHE A 240 -36.56 -1.33 -3.27
N SER A 241 -36.18 -1.93 -2.14
CA SER A 241 -36.79 -3.16 -1.61
C SER A 241 -37.25 -2.97 -0.18
N GLY A 242 -38.52 -3.30 0.08
CA GLY A 242 -39.16 -3.15 1.39
C GLY A 242 -40.63 -2.76 1.24
N ARG A 243 -41.36 -2.65 2.35
CA ARG A 243 -42.74 -2.12 2.38
C ARG A 243 -42.77 -0.60 2.58
N THR A 244 -41.71 -0.06 3.16
CA THR A 244 -41.50 1.37 3.43
C THR A 244 -40.02 1.71 3.26
N ILE A 245 -39.72 2.91 2.79
CA ILE A 245 -38.34 3.39 2.65
C ILE A 245 -37.92 4.08 3.95
N ARG A 246 -36.79 3.64 4.52
CA ARG A 246 -36.26 4.17 5.78
C ARG A 246 -34.93 4.87 5.54
N PHE A 247 -34.85 6.14 5.93
CA PHE A 247 -33.62 6.91 5.95
C PHE A 247 -32.79 6.54 7.21
N PRO A 248 -31.55 6.05 7.05
CA PRO A 248 -30.72 5.60 8.16
C PRO A 248 -30.14 6.77 8.96
N SER A 249 -29.69 6.49 10.19
CA SER A 249 -28.90 7.46 10.96
C SER A 249 -27.58 7.75 10.22
N HIS A 250 -27.17 9.02 10.23
CA HIS A 250 -25.99 9.47 9.50
C HIS A 250 -25.30 10.63 10.23
N PRO A 251 -23.98 10.82 10.03
CA PRO A 251 -23.29 12.03 10.47
C PRO A 251 -23.79 13.26 9.69
N LYS A 252 -23.77 14.44 10.33
CA LYS A 252 -24.06 15.71 9.65
C LYS A 252 -23.06 15.97 8.52
N ARG A 253 -23.56 16.42 7.37
CA ARG A 253 -22.72 16.87 6.26
C ARG A 253 -21.86 18.06 6.69
N LYS A 254 -20.57 18.03 6.31
CA LYS A 254 -19.59 19.08 6.67
C LYS A 254 -19.15 19.94 5.48
N THR A 255 -19.46 19.53 4.25
CA THR A 255 -19.01 20.19 3.02
C THR A 255 -20.18 20.87 2.30
N ASN A 256 -19.93 22.03 1.70
CA ASN A 256 -20.92 22.80 0.93
C ASN A 256 -20.84 22.58 -0.59
N THR A 257 -20.14 21.53 -1.05
CA THR A 257 -20.05 21.19 -2.48
C THR A 257 -21.45 20.95 -3.06
N PRO A 258 -21.85 21.54 -4.18
CA PRO A 258 -23.13 21.23 -4.81
C PRO A 258 -23.23 19.72 -5.12
N ASN A 259 -24.41 19.13 -4.92
CA ASN A 259 -24.67 17.75 -5.34
C ASN A 259 -25.01 17.76 -6.83
N GLU A 260 -24.17 17.16 -7.67
CA GLU A 260 -24.34 17.11 -9.13
C GLU A 260 -25.28 15.97 -9.58
N ASP A 261 -25.46 14.94 -8.75
CA ASP A 261 -26.29 13.78 -9.06
C ASP A 261 -27.81 14.05 -8.90
N GLU A 262 -28.61 13.39 -9.75
CA GLU A 262 -30.06 13.31 -9.59
C GLU A 262 -30.43 12.57 -8.31
N ARG A 263 -31.32 13.18 -7.52
CA ARG A 263 -31.67 12.67 -6.19
C ARG A 263 -33.06 13.13 -5.75
N TRP A 264 -33.60 12.43 -4.77
CA TRP A 264 -34.82 12.84 -4.07
C TRP A 264 -34.51 13.92 -3.04
N VAL A 265 -35.24 15.03 -3.11
CA VAL A 265 -35.14 16.17 -2.17
C VAL A 265 -36.52 16.42 -1.57
N LYS A 266 -36.57 16.73 -0.27
CA LYS A 266 -37.82 17.12 0.40
C LYS A 266 -38.06 18.61 0.22
N ARG A 267 -39.15 18.98 -0.44
CA ARG A 267 -39.62 20.37 -0.59
C ARG A 267 -40.99 20.48 0.06
N ASP A 268 -41.13 21.42 0.99
CA ASP A 268 -42.30 21.57 1.86
C ASP A 268 -42.63 20.26 2.61
N ALA A 269 -43.63 19.52 2.14
CA ALA A 269 -44.07 18.24 2.70
C ALA A 269 -43.91 17.05 1.73
N LEU A 270 -43.42 17.27 0.52
CA LEU A 270 -43.35 16.23 -0.53
C LEU A 270 -41.92 15.96 -0.96
N TRP A 271 -41.64 14.69 -1.30
CA TRP A 271 -40.39 14.27 -1.91
C TRP A 271 -40.50 14.39 -3.43
N LYS A 272 -39.53 15.07 -4.04
CA LYS A 272 -39.46 15.30 -5.49
C LYS A 272 -38.05 15.02 -6.00
N LEU A 273 -37.90 14.78 -7.29
CA LEU A 273 -36.60 14.66 -7.93
C LEU A 273 -35.95 16.04 -8.08
N SER A 274 -34.64 16.11 -7.89
CA SER A 274 -33.86 17.34 -8.02
C SER A 274 -33.93 17.96 -9.43
N SER A 275 -34.15 17.16 -10.48
CA SER A 275 -34.34 17.63 -11.86
C SER A 275 -35.74 18.20 -12.14
N THR A 276 -36.70 17.95 -11.24
CA THR A 276 -38.06 18.52 -11.29
C THR A 276 -38.22 19.73 -10.36
N CYS A 277 -37.12 20.23 -9.78
CA CYS A 277 -37.07 21.32 -8.81
C CYS A 277 -36.40 22.58 -9.39
#